data_AF-A0A918U9U7-F1
#
_entry.id   AF-A0A918U9U7-F1
#
_cell.length_a   1.000
_cell.length_b   1.000
_cell.length_c   1.000
_cell.angle_alpha   90.00
_cell.angle_beta   90.00
_cell.angle_gamma   90.00
#
_symmetry.space_group_name_H-M   'P 1'
#
loop_
_entity.id
_entity.type
_entity.pdbx_description
1 polymer ?
#
loop_
_entity_poly.entity_id
_entity_poly.type
_entity_poly.pdbx_seq_one_letter_code
_entity_poly.pdbx_strand_id
1 'polypeptide(L)'
;MAPSVDQALQAWASRASDDELNAGPRLEDLGDADALAAEADTLAAGPQLPYLLTALSHSLDTIPADQAAPLLAAAARGLRRPHSAWVLTDALDVLCTQPGLADRLGNRTVRDLATLAEDALASDCDAALAQPAIAGLLRLGCVSK
;
A
#
# COMPACT_ATOMS: atom_id res chain seq x y z
N MET A 1 20.97 12.58 -12.32
CA MET A 1 20.29 11.74 -11.31
C MET A 1 18.81 11.91 -11.53
N ALA A 2 18.06 10.81 -11.67
CA ALA A 2 16.60 10.89 -11.58
C ALA A 2 16.22 11.34 -10.16
N PRO A 3 15.15 12.12 -9.98
CA PRO A 3 14.62 12.43 -8.65
C PRO A 3 14.20 11.11 -7.96
N SER A 4 14.37 11.02 -6.64
CA SER A 4 13.86 9.87 -5.88
C SER A 4 12.34 9.84 -5.91
N VAL A 5 11.74 8.68 -5.61
CA VAL A 5 10.28 8.56 -5.63
C VAL A 5 9.63 9.49 -4.60
N ASP A 6 10.27 9.71 -3.46
CA ASP A 6 9.81 10.67 -2.45
C ASP A 6 9.81 12.11 -2.97
N GLN A 7 10.82 12.49 -3.76
CA GLN A 7 10.86 13.80 -4.42
C GLN A 7 9.79 13.92 -5.51
N ALA A 8 9.54 12.85 -6.26
CA ALA A 8 8.48 12.82 -7.27
C ALA A 8 7.10 12.96 -6.63
N LEU A 9 6.84 12.24 -5.54
CA LEU A 9 5.61 12.34 -4.74
C LEU A 9 5.41 13.76 -4.19
N GLN A 10 6.45 14.36 -3.63
CA GLN A 10 6.40 15.74 -3.13
C GLN A 10 6.13 16.74 -4.27
N ALA A 11 6.77 16.55 -5.42
CA ALA A 11 6.56 17.40 -6.58
C ALA A 11 5.12 17.29 -7.11
N TRP A 12 4.58 16.07 -7.20
CA TRP A 12 3.18 15.81 -7.54
C TRP A 12 2.23 16.50 -6.55
N ALA A 13 2.41 16.28 -5.25
CA ALA A 13 1.55 16.85 -4.22
C ALA A 13 1.53 18.39 -4.24
N SER A 14 2.64 19.02 -4.62
CA SER A 14 2.74 20.48 -4.74
C SER A 14 1.97 21.08 -5.93
N ARG A 15 1.64 20.28 -6.94
CA ARG A 15 0.95 20.71 -8.17
C ARG A 15 -0.44 20.09 -8.35
N ALA A 16 -0.78 19.07 -7.56
CA ALA A 16 -2.04 18.36 -7.63
C ALA A 16 -3.20 19.28 -7.23
N SER A 17 -4.30 19.19 -7.98
CA SER A 17 -5.59 19.77 -7.62
C SER A 17 -6.20 19.04 -6.42
N ASP A 18 -7.21 19.63 -5.79
CA ASP A 18 -7.92 18.99 -4.66
C ASP A 18 -8.51 17.63 -5.04
N ASP A 19 -9.04 17.51 -6.27
CA ASP A 19 -9.57 16.25 -6.80
C ASP A 19 -8.46 15.20 -6.97
N GLU A 20 -7.27 15.60 -7.43
CA GLU A 20 -6.12 14.71 -7.57
C GLU A 20 -5.55 14.31 -6.20
N LEU A 21 -5.52 15.22 -5.22
CA LEU A 21 -5.11 14.90 -3.85
C LEU A 21 -6.05 13.88 -3.19
N ASN A 22 -7.35 13.98 -3.47
CA ASN A 22 -8.34 13.00 -3.00
C ASN A 22 -8.21 11.64 -3.71
N ALA A 23 -7.91 11.64 -5.00
CA ALA A 23 -7.74 10.42 -5.79
C ALA A 23 -6.39 9.72 -5.57
N GLY A 24 -5.36 10.48 -5.19
CA GLY A 24 -3.98 10.04 -5.05
C GLY A 24 -3.19 9.96 -6.37
N PRO A 25 -1.87 9.70 -6.27
CA PRO A 25 -0.96 9.74 -7.42
C PRO A 25 -1.15 8.52 -8.33
N ARG A 26 -0.79 8.64 -9.60
CA ARG A 26 -0.59 7.50 -10.53
C ARG A 26 0.87 7.04 -10.50
N LEU A 27 1.18 5.86 -11.03
CA LEU A 27 2.58 5.39 -11.10
C LEU A 27 3.49 6.39 -11.84
N GLU A 28 3.00 6.99 -12.93
CA GLU A 28 3.71 8.01 -13.72
C GLU A 28 4.02 9.30 -12.94
N ASP A 29 3.25 9.59 -11.88
CA ASP A 29 3.54 10.72 -10.99
C ASP A 29 4.66 10.41 -9.98
N LEU A 30 4.91 9.13 -9.71
CA LEU A 30 5.95 8.65 -8.79
C LEU A 30 7.30 8.42 -9.48
N GLY A 31 7.35 8.54 -10.81
CA GLY A 31 8.54 8.37 -11.63
C GLY A 31 8.40 7.24 -12.65
N ASP A 32 9.54 6.81 -13.19
CA ASP A 32 9.60 5.65 -14.08
C ASP A 32 9.36 4.36 -13.29
N ALA A 33 8.73 3.36 -13.91
CA ALA A 33 8.49 2.05 -13.32
C ALA A 33 9.79 1.37 -12.85
N ASP A 34 10.91 1.56 -13.55
CA ASP A 34 12.21 1.02 -13.15
C ASP A 34 12.75 1.69 -11.88
N ALA A 35 12.58 3.01 -11.77
CA ALA A 35 12.97 3.76 -10.57
C ALA A 35 12.08 3.39 -9.37
N LEU A 36 10.78 3.25 -9.61
CA LEU A 36 9.83 2.83 -8.60
C LEU A 36 10.11 1.40 -8.12
N ALA A 37 10.43 0.47 -9.02
CA ALA A 37 10.79 -0.89 -8.67
C ALA A 37 12.08 -0.95 -7.83
N ALA A 38 13.05 -0.09 -8.11
CA ALA A 38 14.29 0.00 -7.33
C ALA A 38 14.07 0.53 -5.90
N GLU A 39 13.11 1.43 -5.71
CA GLU A 39 12.80 2.05 -4.40
C GLU A 39 11.59 1.41 -3.69
N ALA A 40 10.90 0.46 -4.32
CA ALA A 40 9.62 -0.09 -3.87
C ALA A 40 9.64 -0.61 -2.44
N ASP A 41 10.72 -1.30 -2.06
CA ASP A 41 10.87 -1.85 -0.71
C ASP A 41 11.02 -0.76 0.35
N THR A 42 11.76 0.30 0.03
CA THR A 42 11.93 1.46 0.93
C THR A 42 10.60 2.19 1.12
N LEU A 43 9.85 2.40 0.04
CA LEU A 43 8.54 3.06 0.07
C LEU A 43 7.51 2.24 0.85
N ALA A 44 7.45 0.94 0.59
CA ALA A 44 6.51 0.05 1.25
C ALA A 44 6.81 -0.13 2.75
N ALA A 45 8.07 0.00 3.16
CA ALA A 45 8.48 -0.05 4.57
C ALA A 45 8.29 1.31 5.31
N GLY A 46 7.97 2.38 4.58
CA GLY A 46 7.84 3.73 5.10
C GLY A 46 6.40 4.24 5.20
N PRO A 47 6.22 5.53 5.53
CA PRO A 47 4.92 6.19 5.51
C PRO A 47 4.30 6.31 4.10
N GLN A 48 5.06 6.03 3.04
CA GLN A 48 4.63 6.15 1.65
C GLN A 48 3.81 4.95 1.15
N LEU A 49 3.67 3.87 1.94
CA LEU A 49 2.93 2.67 1.53
C LEU A 49 1.51 2.95 0.98
N PRO A 50 0.68 3.82 1.58
CA PRO A 50 -0.66 4.10 1.04
C PRO A 50 -0.60 4.73 -0.35
N TYR A 51 0.35 5.63 -0.61
CA TYR A 51 0.53 6.26 -1.92
C TYR A 51 1.01 5.26 -2.97
N LEU A 52 1.88 4.31 -2.61
CA LEU A 52 2.27 3.22 -3.49
C LEU A 52 1.06 2.34 -3.86
N LEU A 53 0.21 2.00 -2.88
CA LEU A 53 -0.99 1.21 -3.12
C LEU A 53 -1.98 1.95 -4.03
N THR A 54 -2.20 3.24 -3.80
CA THR A 54 -3.08 4.07 -4.64
C THR A 54 -2.54 4.19 -6.07
N ALA A 55 -1.24 4.43 -6.23
CA ALA A 55 -0.63 4.48 -7.55
C ALA A 55 -0.74 3.14 -8.28
N LEU A 56 -0.54 2.03 -7.57
CA LEU A 56 -0.76 0.70 -8.13
C LEU A 56 -2.21 0.51 -8.56
N SER A 57 -3.21 0.86 -7.74
CA SER A 57 -4.62 0.65 -8.08
C SER A 57 -5.03 1.37 -9.37
N HIS A 58 -4.48 2.55 -9.64
CA HIS A 58 -4.75 3.31 -10.87
C HIS A 58 -4.16 2.67 -12.13
N SER A 59 -3.15 1.80 -11.98
CA SER A 59 -2.36 1.27 -13.09
C SER A 59 -2.41 -0.26 -13.22
N LEU A 60 -3.15 -0.98 -12.36
CA LEU A 60 -3.16 -2.45 -12.32
C LEU A 60 -3.45 -3.12 -13.67
N ASP A 61 -4.29 -2.51 -14.50
CA ASP A 61 -4.70 -3.06 -15.80
C ASP A 61 -3.80 -2.62 -16.96
N THR A 62 -2.93 -1.63 -16.73
CA THR A 62 -2.10 -1.01 -17.77
C THR A 62 -0.61 -1.30 -17.61
N ILE A 63 -0.15 -1.59 -16.38
CA ILE A 63 1.25 -1.92 -16.11
C ILE A 63 1.59 -3.34 -16.59
N PRO A 64 2.75 -3.53 -17.26
CA PRO A 64 3.25 -4.86 -17.60
C PRO A 64 3.42 -5.75 -16.36
N ALA A 65 3.08 -7.03 -16.46
CA ALA A 65 3.04 -7.95 -15.31
C ALA A 65 4.41 -8.13 -14.63
N ASP A 66 5.50 -8.07 -15.40
CA ASP A 66 6.89 -8.12 -14.95
C ASP A 66 7.27 -6.89 -14.11
N GLN A 67 6.70 -5.73 -14.41
CA GLN A 67 6.86 -4.51 -13.60
C GLN A 67 5.91 -4.48 -12.40
N ALA A 68 4.69 -5.03 -12.54
CA ALA A 68 3.71 -5.09 -11.46
C ALA A 68 4.13 -6.02 -10.31
N ALA A 69 4.72 -7.17 -10.64
CA ALA A 69 5.08 -8.21 -9.68
C ALA A 69 6.01 -7.72 -8.53
N PRO A 70 7.14 -7.03 -8.79
CA PRO A 70 7.99 -6.53 -7.71
C PRO A 70 7.30 -5.47 -6.85
N LEU A 71 6.48 -4.60 -7.45
CA LEU A 71 5.73 -3.57 -6.71
C LEU A 71 4.67 -4.17 -5.79
N LEU A 72 3.89 -5.14 -6.29
CA LEU A 72 2.92 -5.90 -5.48
C LEU A 72 3.62 -6.68 -4.36
N ALA A 73 4.79 -7.26 -4.64
CA ALA A 73 5.57 -7.97 -3.64
C ALA A 73 6.13 -7.05 -2.54
N ALA A 74 6.54 -5.83 -2.90
CA ALA A 74 6.96 -4.79 -1.95
C ALA A 74 5.78 -4.34 -1.09
N ALA A 75 4.65 -4.00 -1.72
CA ALA A 75 3.42 -3.61 -1.03
C ALA A 75 2.93 -4.68 -0.04
N ALA A 76 2.93 -5.96 -0.44
CA ALA A 76 2.60 -7.08 0.45
C ALA A 76 3.58 -7.24 1.63
N ARG A 77 4.85 -6.84 1.46
CA ARG A 77 5.83 -6.82 2.56
C ARG A 77 5.57 -5.65 3.51
N GLY A 78 5.25 -4.47 2.98
CA GLY A 78 4.85 -3.30 3.76
C GLY A 78 3.62 -3.56 4.63
N LEU A 79 2.58 -4.18 4.07
CA LEU A 79 1.37 -4.56 4.82
C LEU A 79 1.64 -5.55 5.96
N ARG A 80 2.62 -6.45 5.78
CA ARG A 80 3.02 -7.42 6.81
C ARG A 80 3.84 -6.78 7.94
N ARG A 81 4.58 -5.72 7.63
CA ARG A 81 5.47 -5.01 8.56
C ARG A 81 5.25 -3.51 8.40
N PRO A 82 4.07 -3.00 8.81
CA PRO A 82 3.73 -1.61 8.59
C PRO A 82 4.66 -0.70 9.40
N HIS A 83 4.98 0.46 8.83
CA HIS A 83 5.79 1.48 9.49
C HIS A 83 5.17 1.95 10.81
N SER A 84 3.84 2.04 10.86
CA SER A 84 3.06 2.46 12.02
C SER A 84 1.60 1.99 11.90
N ALA A 85 0.84 2.09 12.99
CA ALA A 85 -0.59 1.80 12.99
C ALA A 85 -1.41 2.67 12.04
N TRP A 86 -1.09 3.97 11.95
CA TRP A 86 -1.81 4.88 11.06
C TRP A 86 -1.57 4.53 9.59
N VAL A 87 -0.33 4.16 9.22
CA VAL A 87 0.01 3.72 7.86
C VAL A 87 -0.77 2.45 7.50
N LEU A 88 -0.90 1.52 8.44
CA LEU A 88 -1.70 0.31 8.23
C LEU A 88 -3.17 0.65 8.00
N THR A 89 -3.76 1.56 8.79
CA THR A 89 -5.14 2.02 8.59
C THR A 89 -5.35 2.60 7.20
N ASP A 90 -4.52 3.56 6.78
CA ASP A 90 -4.65 4.21 5.47
C ASP A 90 -4.44 3.21 4.32
N ALA A 91 -3.46 2.32 4.46
CA ALA A 91 -3.23 1.26 3.48
C ALA A 91 -4.44 0.33 3.34
N LEU A 92 -5.09 -0.03 4.44
CA LEU A 92 -6.30 -0.85 4.43
C LEU A 92 -7.50 -0.11 3.84
N ASP A 93 -7.61 1.20 4.04
CA ASP A 93 -8.63 2.02 3.37
C ASP A 93 -8.48 1.98 1.85
N VAL A 94 -7.26 2.10 1.34
CA VAL A 94 -6.98 1.94 -0.11
C VAL A 94 -7.38 0.55 -0.59
N LEU A 95 -6.98 -0.52 0.11
CA LEU A 95 -7.34 -1.88 -0.29
C LEU A 95 -8.85 -2.13 -0.28
N CYS A 96 -9.57 -1.61 0.71
CA CYS A 96 -11.01 -1.80 0.82
C CYS A 96 -11.80 -1.01 -0.22
N THR A 97 -11.23 0.07 -0.77
CA THR A 97 -11.88 0.89 -1.81
C THR A 97 -11.51 0.45 -3.23
N GLN A 98 -10.50 -0.42 -3.39
CA GLN A 98 -9.97 -0.87 -4.67
C GLN A 98 -9.99 -2.42 -4.78
N PRO A 99 -11.14 -3.02 -5.16
CA PRO A 99 -11.31 -4.48 -5.18
C PRO A 99 -10.26 -5.21 -6.02
N GLY A 100 -9.91 -4.65 -7.19
CA GLY A 100 -8.90 -5.24 -8.07
C GLY A 100 -7.52 -5.35 -7.41
N LEU A 101 -7.14 -4.40 -6.55
CA LEU A 101 -5.89 -4.44 -5.78
C LEU A 101 -5.98 -5.46 -4.64
N ALA A 102 -7.11 -5.50 -3.94
CA ALA A 102 -7.39 -6.49 -2.91
C ALA A 102 -7.30 -7.92 -3.46
N ASP A 103 -7.85 -8.18 -4.66
CA ASP A 103 -7.79 -9.49 -5.31
C ASP A 103 -6.36 -9.91 -5.66
N ARG A 104 -5.53 -8.95 -6.13
CA ARG A 104 -4.13 -9.20 -6.51
C ARG A 104 -3.24 -9.50 -5.31
N LEU A 105 -3.47 -8.85 -4.17
CA LEU A 105 -2.74 -9.11 -2.93
C LEU A 105 -3.32 -10.30 -2.14
N GLY A 106 -4.62 -10.53 -2.31
CA GLY A 106 -5.35 -11.77 -2.05
C GLY A 106 -5.38 -12.24 -0.60
N ASN A 107 -5.72 -13.53 -0.45
CA ASN A 107 -5.84 -14.26 0.82
C ASN A 107 -4.58 -14.20 1.70
N ARG A 108 -3.42 -13.90 1.11
CA ARG A 108 -2.17 -13.79 1.86
C ARG A 108 -2.19 -12.56 2.77
N THR A 109 -2.71 -11.43 2.29
CA THR A 109 -2.87 -10.22 3.11
C THR A 109 -3.79 -10.48 4.29
N VAL A 110 -4.90 -11.21 4.08
CA VAL A 110 -5.80 -11.60 5.19
C VAL A 110 -5.07 -12.45 6.24
N ARG A 111 -4.26 -13.43 5.82
CA ARG A 111 -3.47 -14.24 6.77
C ARG A 111 -2.41 -13.42 7.51
N ASP A 112 -1.72 -12.53 6.78
CA ASP A 112 -0.68 -11.66 7.34
C ASP A 112 -1.32 -10.69 8.37
N LEU A 113 -2.52 -10.15 8.11
CA LEU A 113 -3.27 -9.32 9.06
C LEU A 113 -3.74 -10.11 10.29
N ALA A 114 -4.18 -11.36 10.13
CA ALA A 114 -4.56 -12.21 11.24
C ALA A 114 -3.37 -12.47 12.16
N THR A 115 -2.22 -12.81 11.58
CA THR A 115 -0.96 -12.99 12.33
C THR A 115 -0.58 -11.70 13.06
N LEU A 116 -0.65 -10.55 12.37
CA LEU A 116 -0.32 -9.26 12.96
C LEU A 116 -1.25 -8.89 14.14
N ALA A 117 -2.54 -9.20 14.02
CA ALA A 117 -3.50 -8.98 15.10
C ALA A 117 -3.22 -9.89 16.31
N GLU A 118 -2.91 -11.17 16.07
CA GLU A 118 -2.53 -12.12 17.12
C GLU A 118 -1.25 -11.68 17.84
N ASP A 119 -0.20 -11.35 17.09
CA ASP A 119 1.08 -10.88 17.65
C ASP A 119 0.89 -9.58 18.46
N ALA A 120 0.08 -8.64 17.97
CA ALA A 120 -0.18 -7.37 18.67
C ALA A 120 -1.00 -7.58 19.96
N LEU A 121 -1.95 -8.53 19.96
CA LEU A 121 -2.72 -8.89 21.16
C LEU A 121 -1.89 -9.69 22.16
N ALA A 122 -0.94 -10.50 21.69
CA ALA A 122 0.04 -11.22 22.52
C ALA A 122 1.16 -10.32 23.08
N SER A 123 1.22 -9.05 22.64
CA SER A 123 2.31 -8.10 22.94
C SER A 123 3.67 -8.49 22.35
N ASP A 124 3.68 -9.30 21.30
CA ASP A 124 4.89 -9.69 20.54
C ASP A 124 5.30 -8.60 19.51
N CYS A 125 4.37 -7.69 19.17
CA CYS A 125 4.65 -6.48 18.42
C CYS A 125 3.91 -5.25 19.00
N ASP A 126 3.96 -4.11 18.30
CA ASP A 126 3.26 -2.89 18.74
C ASP A 126 1.74 -3.13 18.84
N ALA A 127 1.21 -2.98 20.06
CA ALA A 127 -0.21 -3.16 20.35
C ALA A 127 -1.12 -2.20 19.56
N ALA A 128 -0.59 -1.05 19.10
CA ALA A 128 -1.33 -0.12 18.26
C ALA A 128 -1.73 -0.74 16.91
N LEU A 129 -1.06 -1.80 16.46
CA LEU A 129 -1.36 -2.50 15.22
C LEU A 129 -2.59 -3.42 15.32
N ALA A 130 -3.01 -3.79 16.53
CA ALA A 130 -4.11 -4.74 16.73
C ALA A 130 -5.43 -4.22 16.14
N GLN A 131 -5.80 -2.97 16.44
CA GLN A 131 -7.08 -2.42 15.99
C GLN A 131 -7.14 -2.28 14.45
N PRO A 132 -6.15 -1.69 13.76
CA PRO A 132 -6.17 -1.62 12.31
C PRO A 132 -6.18 -3.00 11.65
N ALA A 133 -5.39 -3.95 12.16
CA ALA A 133 -5.35 -5.31 11.64
C ALA A 133 -6.72 -6.01 11.73
N ILE A 134 -7.37 -5.94 12.90
CA ILE A 134 -8.71 -6.51 13.11
C ILE A 134 -9.75 -5.82 12.21
N ALA A 135 -9.73 -4.49 12.13
CA ALA A 135 -10.63 -3.74 11.26
C ALA A 135 -10.45 -4.10 9.79
N GLY A 136 -9.21 -4.27 9.34
CA GLY A 136 -8.86 -4.73 8.00
C GLY A 136 -9.43 -6.11 7.69
N LEU A 137 -9.27 -7.07 8.60
CA LEU A 137 -9.83 -8.43 8.46
C LEU A 137 -11.36 -8.40 8.27
N LEU A 138 -12.06 -7.63 9.11
CA LEU A 138 -13.51 -7.52 9.04
C LEU A 138 -13.97 -6.91 7.71
N ARG A 139 -13.31 -5.85 7.25
CA ARG A 139 -13.67 -5.15 6.01
C ARG A 139 -13.38 -6.00 4.77
N LEU A 140 -12.19 -6.58 4.67
CA LEU A 140 -11.82 -7.44 3.54
C LEU A 140 -12.69 -8.71 3.49
N GLY A 141 -13.05 -9.27 4.65
CA GLY A 141 -13.99 -10.39 4.74
C GLY A 141 -15.42 -10.03 4.30
N CYS A 142 -15.84 -8.78 4.45
CA CYS A 142 -17.14 -8.31 3.96
C CYS A 142 -17.16 -8.01 2.45
N VAL A 143 -16.01 -7.64 1.87
CA VAL A 143 -15.87 -7.26 0.45
C VAL A 143 -15.75 -8.49 -0.48
N SER A 144 -15.35 -9.65 0.04
CA SER A 144 -15.10 -10.88 -0.74
C SER A 144 -16.37 -11.66 -1.18
N LYS A 145 -17.44 -10.98 -1.61
CA LYS A 145 -18.69 -11.62 -2.06
C LYS A 145 -18.92 -11.55 -3.57
#